data_AF-A0A926ACI2-F1
#
_entry.id   AF-A0A926ACI2-F1
#
_cell.length_a   1.000
_cell.length_b   1.000
_cell.length_c   1.000
_cell.angle_alpha   90.00
_cell.angle_beta   90.00
_cell.angle_gamma   90.00
#
_symmetry.space_group_name_H-M   'P 1'
#
loop_
_entity.id
_entity.type
_entity.pdbx_description
1 polymer ?
#
loop_
_entity_poly.entity_id
_entity_poly.type
_entity_poly.pdbx_seq_one_letter_code
_entity_poly.pdbx_strand_id
1 'polypeptide(L)'
;AHELLVRGSGAYFYLPKLEHHTEAGLWNDVMDYTEDALNLARGSLKCTVLLEHILLSYQIDEVLYALREHIVGVNAGRWDYLFSVVKKFRTQMSTPLPDRAQVSMTVPFMRAYTELLVKTCHQRGAHAMGGMAAFIPNRRDAEANTAALAKVRADKLREATDGFDGTWVAHPDLVPTALEVFAAQLGDKPNQKDRLRPEVSVTGDQLRDFSVPGGTITEAGVRNNISVALQYIESWLRGAGAVAIFNLMEDAATAEISRTQLWQWLHHPLARLDDDRPLTPALYTQLADEEQAKVGHLDAVKLAAARQLLDALVLADDYAEFLTVKAYDQL
;
A
#
# COMPACT_ATOMS: atom_id res chain seq x y z
N ALA A 1 -24.89 6.03 -12.83
CA ALA A 1 -24.49 7.46 -12.92
C ALA A 1 -25.69 8.38 -12.76
N HIS A 2 -26.69 8.34 -13.66
CA HIS A 2 -27.88 9.20 -13.61
C HIS A 2 -28.57 9.29 -12.25
N GLU A 3 -28.90 8.15 -11.63
CA GLU A 3 -29.54 8.15 -10.29
C GLU A 3 -28.66 8.78 -9.19
N LEU A 4 -27.33 8.60 -9.25
CA LEU A 4 -26.41 9.20 -8.28
C LEU A 4 -26.40 10.73 -8.40
N LEU A 5 -26.43 11.24 -9.63
CA LEU A 5 -26.50 12.68 -9.92
C LEU A 5 -27.83 13.28 -9.46
N VAL A 6 -28.96 12.58 -9.70
CA VAL A 6 -30.29 13.01 -9.22
C VAL A 6 -30.32 13.16 -7.70
N ARG A 7 -29.59 12.33 -6.96
CA ARG A 7 -29.46 12.42 -5.50
C ARG A 7 -28.45 13.47 -5.02
N GLY A 8 -27.85 14.27 -5.91
CA GLY A 8 -26.81 15.24 -5.56
C GLY A 8 -25.44 14.62 -5.26
N SER A 9 -25.20 13.38 -5.71
CA SER A 9 -23.92 12.69 -5.64
C SER A 9 -23.32 12.52 -7.05
N GLY A 10 -22.42 11.57 -7.25
CA GLY A 10 -21.78 11.30 -8.54
C GLY A 10 -21.21 9.89 -8.61
N ALA A 11 -20.72 9.51 -9.79
CA ALA A 11 -20.04 8.22 -9.97
C ALA A 11 -18.55 8.40 -9.68
N TYR A 12 -18.09 7.80 -8.59
CA TYR A 12 -16.75 8.01 -8.04
C TYR A 12 -15.93 6.73 -8.11
N PHE A 13 -14.68 6.85 -8.53
CA PHE A 13 -13.77 5.73 -8.73
C PHE A 13 -12.47 5.93 -7.97
N TYR A 14 -11.85 4.82 -7.57
CA TYR A 14 -10.45 4.78 -7.16
C TYR A 14 -9.65 4.04 -8.23
N LEU A 15 -8.56 4.65 -8.70
CA LEU A 15 -7.70 4.08 -9.74
C LEU A 15 -6.40 3.56 -9.11
N PRO A 16 -6.23 2.23 -8.99
CA PRO A 16 -5.04 1.63 -8.37
C PRO A 16 -3.89 1.44 -9.38
N LYS A 17 -2.67 1.32 -8.85
CA LYS A 17 -1.48 0.76 -9.52
C LYS A 17 -1.09 1.37 -10.88
N LEU A 18 -1.42 2.63 -11.14
CA LEU A 18 -0.90 3.31 -12.33
C LEU A 18 0.63 3.45 -12.22
N GLU A 19 1.35 3.21 -13.31
CA GLU A 19 2.81 3.32 -13.37
C GLU A 19 3.28 4.56 -14.14
N HIS A 20 2.43 5.12 -15.01
CA HIS A 20 2.79 6.23 -15.89
C HIS A 20 1.61 7.18 -16.16
N HIS A 21 1.89 8.48 -16.39
CA HIS A 21 0.85 9.48 -16.64
C HIS A 21 0.03 9.22 -17.92
N THR A 22 0.56 8.45 -18.87
CA THR A 22 -0.17 8.05 -20.08
C THR A 22 -1.28 7.04 -19.78
N GLU A 23 -1.15 6.23 -18.73
CA GLU A 23 -2.22 5.35 -18.27
C GLU A 23 -3.35 6.17 -17.63
N ALA A 24 -3.01 7.28 -16.96
CA ALA A 24 -4.01 8.26 -16.52
C ALA A 24 -4.72 8.91 -17.72
N GLY A 25 -4.01 9.21 -18.80
CA GLY A 25 -4.60 9.67 -20.07
C GLY A 25 -5.58 8.65 -20.67
N LEU A 26 -5.23 7.36 -20.67
CA LEU A 26 -6.16 6.30 -21.08
C LEU A 26 -7.43 6.29 -20.21
N TRP A 27 -7.30 6.46 -18.89
CA TRP A 27 -8.47 6.57 -18.01
C TRP A 27 -9.33 7.80 -18.30
N ASN A 28 -8.72 8.94 -18.64
CA ASN A 28 -9.46 10.12 -19.10
C ASN A 28 -10.30 9.77 -20.33
N ASP A 29 -9.71 9.13 -21.35
CA ASP A 29 -10.42 8.74 -22.57
C ASP A 29 -11.59 7.80 -22.28
N VAL A 30 -11.41 6.84 -21.37
CA VAL A 30 -12.47 5.91 -20.94
C VAL A 30 -13.60 6.66 -20.24
N MET A 31 -13.30 7.59 -19.33
CA MET A 31 -14.30 8.40 -18.65
C MET A 31 -15.02 9.32 -19.64
N ASP A 32 -14.27 9.93 -20.57
CA ASP A 32 -14.82 10.82 -21.58
C ASP A 32 -15.83 10.11 -22.48
N TYR A 33 -15.42 8.96 -23.02
CA TYR A 33 -16.29 8.09 -23.80
C TYR A 33 -17.54 7.65 -23.02
N THR A 34 -17.37 7.29 -21.74
CA THR A 34 -18.48 6.82 -20.90
C THR A 34 -19.48 7.94 -20.63
N GLU A 35 -19.02 9.16 -20.39
CA GLU A 35 -19.87 10.33 -20.23
C GLU A 35 -20.64 10.63 -21.52
N ASP A 36 -19.97 10.60 -22.67
CA ASP A 36 -20.61 10.82 -23.99
C ASP A 36 -21.66 9.75 -24.26
N ALA A 37 -21.33 8.47 -24.06
CA ALA A 37 -22.22 7.34 -24.29
C ALA A 37 -23.46 7.36 -23.38
N LEU A 38 -23.35 7.93 -22.18
CA LEU A 38 -24.44 8.07 -21.22
C LEU A 38 -25.12 9.45 -21.27
N ASN A 39 -24.70 10.34 -22.18
CA ASN A 39 -25.15 11.73 -22.28
C ASN A 39 -25.04 12.49 -20.95
N LEU A 40 -23.89 12.37 -20.31
CA LEU A 40 -23.51 13.09 -19.09
C LEU A 40 -22.68 14.32 -19.45
N ALA A 41 -22.71 15.35 -18.60
CA ALA A 41 -21.78 16.47 -18.74
C ALA A 41 -20.34 16.00 -18.50
N ARG A 42 -19.37 16.60 -19.21
CA ARG A 42 -17.94 16.32 -19.00
C ARG A 42 -17.56 16.55 -17.52
N GLY A 43 -16.82 15.60 -16.94
CA GLY A 43 -16.39 15.68 -15.54
C GLY A 43 -17.48 15.29 -14.53
N SER A 44 -18.55 14.62 -14.97
CA SER A 44 -19.56 14.00 -14.10
C SER A 44 -19.01 12.77 -13.36
N LEU A 45 -18.09 12.04 -13.98
CA LEU A 45 -17.34 10.97 -13.34
C LEU A 45 -16.16 11.62 -12.59
N LYS A 46 -15.93 11.20 -11.33
CA LYS A 46 -14.77 11.65 -10.56
C LYS A 46 -13.90 10.49 -10.14
N CYS A 47 -12.60 10.72 -10.01
CA CYS A 47 -11.67 9.71 -9.54
C CYS A 47 -10.64 10.21 -8.54
N THR A 48 -10.17 9.28 -7.70
CA THR A 48 -9.00 9.45 -6.84
C THR A 48 -7.96 8.42 -7.26
N VAL A 49 -6.72 8.85 -7.52
CA VAL A 49 -5.64 7.95 -7.94
C VAL A 49 -4.86 7.48 -6.71
N LEU A 50 -4.53 6.19 -6.60
CA LEU A 50 -3.60 5.71 -5.59
C LEU A 50 -2.16 5.92 -6.10
N LEU A 51 -1.39 6.76 -5.42
CA LEU A 51 0.05 6.94 -5.68
C LEU A 51 0.83 5.82 -5.00
N GLU A 52 0.59 4.59 -5.42
CA GLU A 52 1.12 3.39 -4.79
C GLU A 52 2.16 2.67 -5.66
N HIS A 53 2.69 3.37 -6.66
CA HIS A 53 3.78 2.89 -7.50
C HIS A 53 4.90 3.93 -7.59
N ILE A 54 6.15 3.51 -7.33
CA ILE A 54 7.32 4.39 -7.22
C ILE A 54 7.54 5.27 -8.47
N LEU A 55 7.30 4.74 -9.67
CA LEU A 55 7.48 5.51 -10.91
C LEU A 55 6.46 6.64 -11.06
N LEU A 56 5.27 6.48 -10.46
CA LEU A 56 4.23 7.50 -10.51
C LEU A 56 4.56 8.70 -9.59
N SER A 57 5.39 8.51 -8.56
CA SER A 57 5.88 9.60 -7.69
C SER A 57 6.66 10.68 -8.45
N TYR A 58 7.23 10.34 -9.60
CA TYR A 58 7.93 11.27 -10.47
C TYR A 58 7.00 12.04 -11.42
N GLN A 59 5.71 11.68 -11.45
CA GLN A 59 4.75 12.09 -12.48
C GLN A 59 3.40 12.54 -11.88
N ILE A 60 3.38 12.91 -10.60
CA ILE A 60 2.12 13.26 -9.89
C ILE A 60 1.41 14.42 -10.61
N ASP A 61 2.19 15.40 -11.07
CA ASP A 61 1.67 16.60 -11.71
C ASP A 61 1.08 16.30 -13.10
N GLU A 62 1.76 15.44 -13.86
CA GLU A 62 1.33 14.96 -15.17
C GLU A 62 0.07 14.09 -15.07
N VAL A 63 -0.06 13.27 -14.03
CA VAL A 63 -1.28 12.50 -13.73
C VAL A 63 -2.44 13.43 -13.43
N LEU A 64 -2.23 14.43 -12.57
CA LEU A 64 -3.25 15.44 -12.24
C LEU A 64 -3.68 16.22 -13.50
N TYR A 65 -2.73 16.55 -14.38
CA TYR A 65 -3.02 17.23 -15.64
C TYR A 65 -3.79 16.35 -16.63
N ALA A 66 -3.39 15.08 -16.77
CA ALA A 66 -3.99 14.12 -17.69
C ALA A 66 -5.45 13.83 -17.33
N LEU A 67 -5.77 13.77 -16.04
CA LEU A 67 -7.13 13.51 -15.53
C LEU A 67 -7.86 14.77 -15.05
N ARG A 68 -7.41 15.98 -15.40
CA ARG A 68 -7.86 17.25 -14.77
C ARG A 68 -9.37 17.49 -14.74
N GLU A 69 -10.13 16.89 -15.66
CA GLU A 69 -11.60 17.00 -15.70
C GLU A 69 -12.29 16.09 -14.67
N HIS A 70 -11.65 14.97 -14.30
CA HIS A 70 -12.24 13.91 -13.46
C HIS A 70 -11.53 13.72 -12.12
N ILE A 71 -10.23 14.01 -12.00
CA ILE A 71 -9.48 13.75 -10.77
C ILE A 71 -9.86 14.73 -9.66
N VAL A 72 -10.06 14.21 -8.46
CA VAL A 72 -10.34 15.00 -7.25
C VAL A 72 -9.26 14.86 -6.19
N GLY A 73 -8.39 13.86 -6.29
CA GLY A 73 -7.32 13.67 -5.34
C GLY A 73 -6.38 12.50 -5.66
N VAL A 74 -5.36 12.39 -4.81
CA VAL A 74 -4.35 11.34 -4.85
C VAL A 74 -4.17 10.76 -3.45
N ASN A 75 -4.01 9.44 -3.34
CA ASN A 75 -3.88 8.72 -2.08
C ASN A 75 -2.49 8.13 -1.86
N ALA A 76 -1.98 8.24 -0.63
CA ALA A 76 -0.73 7.62 -0.23
C ALA A 76 -0.92 6.14 0.14
N GLY A 77 -0.08 5.27 -0.42
CA GLY A 77 0.00 3.84 -0.09
C GLY A 77 1.31 3.48 0.61
N ARG A 78 1.32 2.36 1.34
CA ARG A 78 2.54 1.81 1.95
C ARG A 78 2.96 0.49 1.30
N TRP A 79 2.12 -0.54 1.38
CA TRP A 79 2.52 -1.88 0.96
C TRP A 79 2.75 -1.99 -0.54
N ASP A 80 1.80 -1.54 -1.35
CA ASP A 80 1.97 -1.50 -2.81
C ASP A 80 3.14 -0.60 -3.23
N TYR A 81 3.35 0.52 -2.53
CA TYR A 81 4.48 1.41 -2.80
C TYR A 81 5.82 0.72 -2.58
N LEU A 82 6.02 0.09 -1.41
CA LEU A 82 7.24 -0.65 -1.10
C LEU A 82 7.44 -1.88 -2.00
N PHE A 83 6.35 -2.56 -2.34
CA PHE A 83 6.36 -3.65 -3.30
C PHE A 83 6.85 -3.15 -4.68
N SER A 84 6.33 -2.01 -5.14
CA SER A 84 6.75 -1.40 -6.42
C SER A 84 8.21 -0.96 -6.42
N VAL A 85 8.74 -0.49 -5.28
CA VAL A 85 10.16 -0.12 -5.10
C VAL A 85 11.03 -1.32 -5.41
N VAL A 86 10.82 -2.45 -4.73
CA VAL A 86 11.61 -3.66 -4.99
C VAL A 86 11.35 -4.14 -6.41
N LYS A 87 10.10 -4.20 -6.86
CA LYS A 87 9.74 -4.60 -8.22
C LYS A 87 10.55 -3.84 -9.28
N LYS A 88 10.64 -2.52 -9.22
CA LYS A 88 11.31 -1.72 -10.26
C LYS A 88 12.82 -1.57 -10.05
N PHE A 89 13.29 -1.56 -8.80
CA PHE A 89 14.70 -1.26 -8.48
C PHE A 89 15.51 -2.47 -8.01
N ARG A 90 14.95 -3.68 -7.91
CA ARG A 90 15.63 -4.90 -7.42
C ARG A 90 17.07 -5.12 -7.92
N THR A 91 17.38 -4.77 -9.17
CA THR A 91 18.73 -4.93 -9.76
C THR A 91 19.65 -3.72 -9.56
N GLN A 92 19.12 -2.60 -9.07
CA GLN A 92 19.83 -1.32 -8.89
C GLN A 92 19.97 -0.93 -7.41
N MET A 93 19.28 -1.61 -6.50
CA MET A 93 19.38 -1.35 -5.06
C MET A 93 20.78 -1.71 -4.56
N SER A 94 21.42 -0.76 -3.88
CA SER A 94 22.73 -0.98 -3.24
C SER A 94 22.62 -1.75 -1.92
N THR A 95 21.47 -1.66 -1.25
CA THR A 95 21.15 -2.36 -0.01
C THR A 95 19.75 -2.97 -0.10
N PRO A 96 19.51 -4.16 0.48
CA PRO A 96 18.16 -4.72 0.54
C PRO A 96 17.29 -3.88 1.49
N LEU A 97 15.98 -3.93 1.31
CA LEU A 97 15.08 -3.35 2.31
C LEU A 97 15.13 -4.21 3.59
N PRO A 98 15.07 -3.59 4.79
CA PRO A 98 14.93 -4.33 6.05
C PRO A 98 13.51 -4.91 6.16
N ASP A 99 13.18 -5.54 7.29
CA ASP A 99 11.82 -6.01 7.57
C ASP A 99 10.78 -4.92 7.25
N ARG A 100 9.73 -5.24 6.48
CA ARG A 100 8.71 -4.27 6.04
C ARG A 100 8.07 -3.47 7.18
N ALA A 101 8.00 -4.05 8.38
CA ALA A 101 7.49 -3.38 9.57
C ALA A 101 8.33 -2.15 9.96
N GLN A 102 9.64 -2.21 9.73
CA GLN A 102 10.62 -1.15 10.03
C GLN A 102 10.61 -0.04 8.97
N VAL A 103 10.10 -0.31 7.77
CA VAL A 103 9.97 0.67 6.68
C VAL A 103 8.69 1.49 6.87
N SER A 104 8.66 2.35 7.90
CA SER A 104 7.52 3.21 8.25
C SER A 104 7.34 4.37 7.26
N MET A 105 6.24 5.12 7.38
CA MET A 105 6.03 6.34 6.58
C MET A 105 6.98 7.50 6.95
N THR A 106 7.83 7.34 7.97
CA THR A 106 8.76 8.37 8.44
C THR A 106 10.20 8.12 8.02
N VAL A 107 10.52 6.98 7.40
CA VAL A 107 11.86 6.76 6.84
C VAL A 107 12.10 7.75 5.67
N PRO A 108 13.35 8.13 5.37
CA PRO A 108 13.65 9.27 4.51
C PRO A 108 12.93 9.29 3.15
N PHE A 109 12.99 8.21 2.37
CA PHE A 109 12.35 8.19 1.05
C PHE A 109 10.81 8.16 1.11
N MET A 110 10.23 7.50 2.13
CA MET A 110 8.78 7.52 2.35
C MET A 110 8.29 8.90 2.78
N ARG A 111 9.11 9.63 3.56
CA ARG A 111 8.83 11.02 3.93
C ARG A 111 8.89 11.94 2.70
N ALA A 112 9.91 11.81 1.88
CA ALA A 112 10.03 12.56 0.62
C ALA A 112 8.81 12.30 -0.30
N TYR A 113 8.40 11.04 -0.40
CA TYR A 113 7.21 10.61 -1.12
C TYR A 113 5.92 11.30 -0.63
N THR A 114 5.63 11.26 0.67
CA THR A 114 4.38 11.85 1.20
C THR A 114 4.37 13.38 1.14
N GLU A 115 5.52 14.03 1.38
CA GLU A 115 5.62 15.48 1.28
C GLU A 115 5.44 15.99 -0.16
N LEU A 116 6.03 15.28 -1.14
CA LEU A 116 5.84 15.59 -2.56
C LEU A 116 4.38 15.42 -2.97
N LEU A 117 3.72 14.34 -2.55
CA LEU A 117 2.29 14.10 -2.83
C LEU A 117 1.43 15.26 -2.35
N VAL A 118 1.54 15.62 -1.06
CA VAL A 118 0.72 16.69 -0.47
C VAL A 118 0.96 18.02 -1.19
N LYS A 119 2.23 18.40 -1.39
CA LYS A 119 2.60 19.64 -2.07
C LYS A 119 1.97 19.70 -3.47
N THR A 120 2.17 18.67 -4.30
CA THR A 120 1.73 18.67 -5.69
C THR A 120 0.21 18.67 -5.81
N CYS A 121 -0.51 17.90 -4.97
CA CYS A 121 -1.97 17.90 -4.98
C CYS A 121 -2.54 19.27 -4.66
N HIS A 122 -2.05 19.91 -3.60
CA HIS A 122 -2.55 21.20 -3.14
C HIS A 122 -2.26 22.33 -4.13
N GLN A 123 -1.09 22.29 -4.80
CA GLN A 123 -0.77 23.21 -5.90
C GLN A 123 -1.77 23.14 -7.06
N ARG A 124 -2.45 22.00 -7.24
CA ARG A 124 -3.48 21.78 -8.27
C ARG A 124 -4.92 21.82 -7.74
N GLY A 125 -5.11 22.13 -6.45
CA GLY A 125 -6.44 22.16 -5.83
C GLY A 125 -7.09 20.78 -5.67
N ALA A 126 -6.31 19.71 -5.82
CA ALA A 126 -6.73 18.32 -5.61
C ALA A 126 -6.49 17.89 -4.15
N HIS A 127 -7.22 16.87 -3.71
CA HIS A 127 -7.07 16.32 -2.37
C HIS A 127 -5.82 15.45 -2.24
N ALA A 128 -5.11 15.58 -1.12
CA ALA A 128 -4.07 14.65 -0.69
C ALA A 128 -4.61 13.74 0.41
N MET A 129 -4.72 12.43 0.15
CA MET A 129 -5.27 11.45 1.11
C MET A 129 -4.16 10.62 1.76
N GLY A 130 -4.20 10.50 3.09
CA GLY A 130 -3.28 9.70 3.89
C GLY A 130 -3.50 8.19 3.76
N GLY A 131 -2.65 7.40 4.44
CA GLY A 131 -2.61 5.96 4.28
C GLY A 131 -3.58 5.17 5.16
N MET A 132 -3.55 3.84 5.01
CA MET A 132 -4.40 2.90 5.74
C MET A 132 -3.96 2.68 7.19
N ALA A 133 -4.94 2.65 8.12
CA ALA A 133 -4.80 1.98 9.41
C ALA A 133 -5.61 0.68 9.40
N ALA A 134 -4.92 -0.45 9.34
CA ALA A 134 -5.52 -1.77 9.12
C ALA A 134 -5.91 -2.54 10.40
N PHE A 135 -5.69 -1.95 11.59
CA PHE A 135 -5.89 -2.65 12.86
C PHE A 135 -7.35 -3.05 13.08
N ILE A 136 -7.57 -4.28 13.53
CA ILE A 136 -8.85 -4.84 13.93
C ILE A 136 -8.85 -4.96 15.46
N PRO A 137 -9.64 -4.16 16.19
CA PRO A 137 -9.70 -4.25 17.65
C PRO A 137 -10.08 -5.65 18.15
N ASN A 138 -9.29 -6.18 19.07
CA ASN A 138 -9.52 -7.45 19.73
C ASN A 138 -10.34 -7.25 21.01
N ARG A 139 -11.61 -7.64 21.01
CA ARG A 139 -12.51 -7.47 22.17
C ARG A 139 -12.04 -8.17 23.45
N ARG A 140 -11.12 -9.12 23.36
CA ARG A 140 -10.60 -9.88 24.51
C ARG A 140 -9.30 -9.30 25.07
N ASP A 141 -8.71 -8.30 24.41
CA ASP A 141 -7.40 -7.76 24.76
C ASP A 141 -7.43 -6.22 24.76
N ALA A 142 -7.86 -5.65 25.88
CA ALA A 142 -7.99 -4.21 26.05
C ALA A 142 -6.64 -3.47 26.03
N GLU A 143 -5.57 -4.12 26.50
CA GLU A 143 -4.24 -3.52 26.54
C GLU A 143 -3.64 -3.42 25.14
N ALA A 144 -3.72 -4.50 24.34
CA ALA A 144 -3.32 -4.46 22.94
C ALA A 144 -4.11 -3.44 22.14
N ASN A 145 -5.42 -3.31 22.38
CA ASN A 145 -6.25 -2.29 21.72
C ASN A 145 -5.80 -0.88 22.09
N THR A 146 -5.51 -0.63 23.36
CA THR A 146 -5.05 0.69 23.82
C THR A 146 -3.74 1.07 23.15
N ALA A 147 -2.77 0.15 23.10
CA ALA A 147 -1.50 0.35 22.44
C ALA A 147 -1.65 0.56 20.92
N ALA A 148 -2.52 -0.22 20.27
CA ALA A 148 -2.77 -0.11 18.84
C ALA A 148 -3.49 1.20 18.48
N LEU A 149 -4.51 1.60 19.24
CA LEU A 149 -5.22 2.87 19.05
C LEU A 149 -4.30 4.08 19.28
N ALA A 150 -3.37 4.00 20.23
CA ALA A 150 -2.35 5.04 20.42
C ALA A 150 -1.45 5.18 19.19
N LYS A 151 -1.03 4.06 18.57
CA LYS A 151 -0.26 4.06 17.31
C LYS A 151 -1.08 4.65 16.16
N VAL A 152 -2.34 4.23 16.00
CA VAL A 152 -3.26 4.77 14.98
C VAL A 152 -3.40 6.28 15.15
N ARG A 153 -3.66 6.76 16.38
CA ARG A 153 -3.77 8.20 16.68
C ARG A 153 -2.48 8.95 16.30
N ALA A 154 -1.31 8.43 16.68
CA ALA A 154 -0.03 9.06 16.37
C ALA A 154 0.22 9.14 14.85
N ASP A 155 -0.06 8.07 14.10
CA ASP A 155 0.08 8.05 12.65
C ASP A 155 -0.89 9.01 11.96
N LYS A 156 -2.17 9.05 12.40
CA LYS A 156 -3.16 9.99 11.83
C LYS A 156 -2.83 11.43 12.18
N LEU A 157 -2.29 11.69 13.37
CA LEU A 157 -1.88 13.02 13.78
C LEU A 157 -0.72 13.51 12.91
N ARG A 158 0.25 12.64 12.61
CA ARG A 158 1.32 12.95 11.65
C ARG A 158 0.74 13.31 10.29
N GLU A 159 -0.14 12.49 9.72
CA GLU A 159 -0.75 12.77 8.41
C GLU A 159 -1.49 14.11 8.39
N ALA A 160 -2.34 14.34 9.38
CA ALA A 160 -3.07 15.59 9.52
C ALA A 160 -2.11 16.78 9.67
N THR A 161 -1.05 16.63 10.48
CA THR A 161 0.01 17.63 10.67
C THR A 161 0.83 17.87 9.41
N ASP A 162 0.96 16.90 8.50
CA ASP A 162 1.65 17.06 7.23
C ASP A 162 0.80 17.76 6.17
N GLY A 163 -0.50 17.89 6.38
CA GLY A 163 -1.39 18.57 5.44
C GLY A 163 -2.27 17.62 4.63
N PHE A 164 -2.32 16.32 4.93
CA PHE A 164 -3.30 15.45 4.28
C PHE A 164 -4.73 15.90 4.60
N ASP A 165 -5.64 15.82 3.63
CA ASP A 165 -7.04 16.24 3.75
C ASP A 165 -7.93 15.19 4.43
N GLY A 166 -7.49 13.94 4.42
CA GLY A 166 -8.19 12.82 5.02
C GLY A 166 -7.29 11.59 5.14
N THR A 167 -7.83 10.48 5.62
CA THR A 167 -7.08 9.25 5.88
C THR A 167 -7.95 8.00 5.72
N TRP A 168 -7.33 6.81 5.70
CA TRP A 168 -8.01 5.53 5.59
C TRP A 168 -7.97 4.71 6.89
N VAL A 169 -9.06 3.97 7.12
CA VAL A 169 -9.18 2.94 8.17
C VAL A 169 -9.86 1.71 7.59
N ALA A 170 -9.45 0.51 8.01
CA ALA A 170 -10.01 -0.75 7.51
C ALA A 170 -11.16 -1.30 8.37
N HIS A 171 -11.36 -0.73 9.57
CA HIS A 171 -12.35 -1.21 10.52
C HIS A 171 -13.20 -0.04 11.09
N PRO A 172 -14.54 -0.19 11.21
CA PRO A 172 -15.42 0.88 11.72
C PRO A 172 -15.02 1.43 13.09
N ASP A 173 -14.53 0.57 13.98
CA ASP A 173 -14.11 0.99 15.33
C ASP A 173 -12.93 1.97 15.34
N LEU A 174 -12.19 2.11 14.24
CA LEU A 174 -11.13 3.11 14.10
C LEU A 174 -11.63 4.47 13.61
N VAL A 175 -12.86 4.54 13.08
CA VAL A 175 -13.45 5.78 12.54
C VAL A 175 -13.47 6.90 13.59
N PRO A 176 -13.93 6.69 14.84
CA PRO A 176 -13.95 7.76 15.84
C PRO A 176 -12.56 8.34 16.13
N THR A 177 -11.53 7.49 16.24
CA THR A 177 -10.15 7.92 16.49
C THR A 177 -9.59 8.74 15.32
N ALA A 178 -9.83 8.31 14.08
CA ALA A 178 -9.39 9.05 12.91
C ALA A 178 -10.13 10.41 12.78
N LEU A 179 -11.44 10.42 13.00
CA LEU A 179 -12.25 11.63 12.96
C LEU A 179 -11.84 12.64 14.04
N GLU A 180 -11.60 12.20 15.27
CA GLU A 180 -11.16 13.09 16.36
C GLU A 180 -9.87 13.83 15.99
N VAL A 181 -8.89 13.10 15.46
CA VAL A 181 -7.60 13.67 15.05
C VAL A 181 -7.75 14.69 13.93
N PHE A 182 -8.48 14.34 12.87
CA PHE A 182 -8.68 15.24 11.74
C PHE A 182 -9.58 16.43 12.09
N ALA A 183 -10.62 16.25 12.91
CA ALA A 183 -11.46 17.34 13.39
C ALA A 183 -10.65 18.35 14.22
N ALA A 184 -9.76 17.88 15.09
CA ALA A 184 -8.88 18.75 15.87
C ALA A 184 -7.91 19.54 14.98
N GLN A 185 -7.38 18.94 13.92
CA GLN A 185 -6.46 19.60 12.99
C GLN A 185 -7.18 20.57 12.03
N LEU A 186 -8.35 20.20 11.53
CA LEU A 186 -9.10 20.96 10.52
C LEU A 186 -9.90 22.12 11.11
N GLY A 187 -10.39 21.99 12.35
CA GLY A 187 -11.38 22.90 12.91
C GLY A 187 -12.63 22.94 12.05
N ASP A 188 -13.04 24.14 11.62
CA ASP A 188 -14.21 24.34 10.74
C ASP A 188 -13.91 24.11 9.25
N LYS A 189 -12.65 23.89 8.87
CA LYS A 189 -12.28 23.72 7.47
C LYS A 189 -12.69 22.33 6.96
N PRO A 190 -13.21 22.21 5.73
CA PRO A 190 -13.55 20.91 5.16
C PRO A 190 -12.33 20.10 4.69
N ASN A 191 -11.16 20.73 4.54
CA ASN A 191 -9.91 20.16 4.04
C ASN A 191 -8.72 21.13 4.29
N GLN A 192 -7.51 20.74 3.90
CA GLN A 192 -6.25 21.51 4.04
C GLN A 192 -5.63 21.91 2.69
N LYS A 193 -6.40 21.95 1.60
CA LYS A 193 -5.88 22.26 0.24
C LYS A 193 -5.24 23.66 0.12
N ASP A 194 -5.55 24.56 1.05
CA ASP A 194 -4.92 25.88 1.17
C ASP A 194 -3.46 25.81 1.69
N ARG A 195 -3.03 24.65 2.22
CA ARG A 195 -1.67 24.43 2.72
C ARG A 195 -0.74 24.02 1.59
N LEU A 196 -0.20 25.00 0.86
CA LEU A 196 0.58 24.78 -0.36
C LEU A 196 2.01 24.23 -0.17
N ARG A 197 2.51 24.15 1.08
CA ARG A 197 3.84 23.59 1.44
C ARG A 197 5.02 24.12 0.57
N PRO A 198 5.21 25.44 0.37
CA PRO A 198 6.29 25.97 -0.48
C PRO A 198 7.70 25.63 0.02
N GLU A 199 7.87 25.32 1.31
CA GLU A 199 9.11 24.89 1.93
C GLU A 199 9.56 23.47 1.54
N VAL A 200 8.65 22.65 1.01
CA VAL A 200 8.97 21.28 0.58
C VAL A 200 9.67 21.31 -0.77
N SER A 201 10.86 20.74 -0.84
CA SER A 201 11.61 20.55 -2.08
C SER A 201 12.22 19.15 -2.10
N VAL A 202 11.56 18.23 -2.81
CA VAL A 202 11.97 16.84 -2.94
C VAL A 202 12.69 16.62 -4.26
N THR A 203 13.85 15.97 -4.23
CA THR A 203 14.58 15.56 -5.42
C THR A 203 14.28 14.11 -5.80
N GLY A 204 14.50 13.77 -7.07
CA GLY A 204 14.37 12.39 -7.53
C GLY A 204 15.31 11.40 -6.83
N ASP A 205 16.47 11.89 -6.34
CA ASP A 205 17.42 11.10 -5.55
C ASP A 205 16.88 10.73 -4.18
N GLN A 206 16.18 11.64 -3.51
CA GLN A 206 15.55 11.36 -2.21
C GLN A 206 14.45 10.29 -2.31
N LEU A 207 13.75 10.20 -3.45
CA LEU A 207 12.74 9.16 -3.69
C LEU A 207 13.34 7.77 -3.93
N ARG A 208 14.61 7.69 -4.37
CA ARG A 208 15.32 6.44 -4.68
C ARG A 208 16.43 6.07 -3.68
N ASP A 209 16.61 6.86 -2.63
CA ASP A 209 17.48 6.51 -1.50
C ASP A 209 16.73 5.58 -0.55
N PHE A 210 16.76 4.28 -0.87
CA PHE A 210 16.05 3.25 -0.11
C PHE A 210 16.76 2.85 1.20
N SER A 211 17.72 3.66 1.67
CA SER A 211 18.37 3.43 2.95
C SER A 211 17.39 3.64 4.11
N VAL A 212 17.39 2.69 5.05
CA VAL A 212 16.59 2.74 6.27
C VAL A 212 17.53 2.68 7.45
N PRO A 213 17.80 3.81 8.14
CA PRO A 213 18.74 3.86 9.26
C PRO A 213 18.39 2.85 10.34
N GLY A 214 19.36 2.01 10.72
CA GLY A 214 19.18 0.96 11.73
C GLY A 214 18.26 -0.19 11.30
N GLY A 215 17.88 -0.24 10.01
CA GLY A 215 17.05 -1.30 9.47
C GLY A 215 17.76 -2.66 9.50
N THR A 216 17.05 -3.69 9.97
CA THR A 216 17.55 -5.07 9.98
C THR A 216 16.60 -6.02 9.25
N ILE A 217 17.15 -7.12 8.75
CA ILE A 217 16.37 -8.28 8.31
C ILE A 217 16.42 -9.27 9.46
N THR A 218 15.28 -9.74 9.96
CA THR A 218 15.27 -10.67 11.10
C THR A 218 14.64 -12.01 10.72
N GLU A 219 15.02 -13.10 11.39
CA GLU A 219 14.32 -14.38 11.20
C GLU A 219 12.82 -14.24 11.52
N ALA A 220 12.47 -13.43 12.53
CA ALA A 220 11.08 -13.12 12.86
C ALA A 220 10.36 -12.41 11.70
N GLY A 221 11.02 -11.48 11.00
CA GLY A 221 10.52 -10.83 9.79
C GLY A 221 10.30 -11.81 8.64
N VAL A 222 11.24 -12.73 8.41
CA VAL A 222 11.11 -13.81 7.42
C VAL A 222 9.91 -14.70 7.72
N ARG A 223 9.81 -15.21 8.96
CA ARG A 223 8.69 -16.06 9.41
C ARG A 223 7.35 -15.34 9.28
N ASN A 224 7.30 -14.07 9.68
CA ASN A 224 6.08 -13.27 9.56
C ASN A 224 5.66 -13.09 8.10
N ASN A 225 6.61 -12.83 7.19
CA ASN A 225 6.31 -12.73 5.75
C ASN A 225 5.77 -14.04 5.18
N ILE A 226 6.38 -15.18 5.54
CA ILE A 226 5.89 -16.51 5.13
C ILE A 226 4.48 -16.74 5.67
N SER A 227 4.27 -16.57 6.98
CA SER A 227 2.99 -16.86 7.65
C SER A 227 1.85 -16.01 7.10
N VAL A 228 2.08 -14.70 6.91
CA VAL A 228 1.07 -13.79 6.34
C VAL A 228 0.76 -14.14 4.89
N ALA A 229 1.78 -14.41 4.07
CA ALA A 229 1.57 -14.77 2.67
C ALA A 229 0.79 -16.10 2.52
N LEU A 230 1.12 -17.12 3.31
CA LEU A 230 0.39 -18.40 3.30
C LEU A 230 -1.08 -18.22 3.67
N GLN A 231 -1.36 -17.54 4.78
CA GLN A 231 -2.73 -17.30 5.25
C GLN A 231 -3.54 -16.45 4.25
N TYR A 232 -2.91 -15.42 3.66
CA TYR A 232 -3.58 -14.59 2.66
C TYR A 232 -3.88 -15.35 1.38
N ILE A 233 -2.90 -16.03 0.79
CA ILE A 233 -3.07 -16.76 -0.47
C ILE A 233 -4.08 -17.90 -0.29
N GLU A 234 -4.03 -18.64 0.83
CA GLU A 234 -5.03 -19.67 1.15
C GLU A 234 -6.45 -19.09 1.14
N SER A 235 -6.66 -17.95 1.80
CA SER A 235 -7.97 -17.29 1.86
C SER A 235 -8.40 -16.74 0.50
N TRP A 236 -7.46 -16.18 -0.25
CA TRP A 236 -7.70 -15.67 -1.59
C TRP A 236 -8.16 -16.80 -2.52
N LEU A 237 -7.53 -17.97 -2.45
CA LEU A 237 -7.92 -19.17 -3.21
C LEU A 237 -9.26 -19.78 -2.76
N ARG A 238 -9.81 -19.36 -1.61
CA ARG A 238 -11.19 -19.63 -1.18
C ARG A 238 -12.18 -18.55 -1.63
N GLY A 239 -11.74 -17.54 -2.38
CA GLY A 239 -12.57 -16.43 -2.85
C GLY A 239 -12.67 -15.25 -1.87
N ALA A 240 -11.82 -15.17 -0.84
CA ALA A 240 -11.83 -14.09 0.15
C ALA A 240 -10.51 -13.31 0.14
N GLY A 241 -10.55 -12.10 -0.44
CA GLY A 241 -9.37 -11.23 -0.62
C GLY A 241 -9.14 -10.15 0.46
N ALA A 242 -10.00 -10.07 1.47
CA ALA A 242 -9.83 -9.23 2.66
C ALA A 242 -9.84 -10.13 3.90
N VAL A 243 -8.73 -10.19 4.64
CA VAL A 243 -8.45 -11.28 5.58
C VAL A 243 -7.92 -10.74 6.89
N ALA A 244 -8.52 -11.15 8.01
CA ALA A 244 -7.99 -10.82 9.33
C ALA A 244 -6.80 -11.74 9.67
N ILE A 245 -5.58 -11.19 9.70
CA ILE A 245 -4.35 -11.91 10.07
C ILE A 245 -3.64 -11.11 11.16
N PHE A 246 -3.36 -11.73 12.31
CA PHE A 246 -2.71 -11.08 13.46
C PHE A 246 -3.34 -9.73 13.88
N ASN A 247 -4.68 -9.66 13.89
CA ASN A 247 -5.47 -8.45 14.16
C ASN A 247 -5.24 -7.30 13.17
N LEU A 248 -4.82 -7.60 11.94
CA LEU A 248 -4.75 -6.66 10.83
C LEU A 248 -5.68 -7.14 9.71
N MET A 249 -6.40 -6.20 9.09
CA MET A 249 -7.17 -6.46 7.87
C MET A 249 -6.21 -6.39 6.68
N GLU A 250 -5.77 -7.55 6.22
CA GLU A 250 -4.80 -7.69 5.14
C GLU A 250 -5.49 -7.86 3.78
N ASP A 251 -4.85 -7.30 2.76
CA ASP A 251 -5.21 -7.43 1.35
C ASP A 251 -4.02 -7.99 0.53
N ALA A 252 -4.16 -7.99 -0.80
CA ALA A 252 -3.16 -8.55 -1.70
C ALA A 252 -1.82 -7.82 -1.59
N ALA A 253 -1.82 -6.52 -1.29
CA ALA A 253 -0.60 -5.74 -1.20
C ALA A 253 0.29 -6.24 -0.05
N THR A 254 -0.31 -6.72 1.04
CA THR A 254 0.43 -7.33 2.16
C THR A 254 1.12 -8.61 1.72
N ALA A 255 0.42 -9.50 1.00
CA ALA A 255 1.04 -10.73 0.48
C ALA A 255 2.10 -10.43 -0.58
N GLU A 256 1.89 -9.42 -1.42
CA GLU A 256 2.86 -8.96 -2.41
C GLU A 256 4.15 -8.48 -1.75
N ILE A 257 4.09 -7.54 -0.79
CA ILE A 257 5.32 -7.09 -0.11
C ILE A 257 5.99 -8.24 0.65
N SER A 258 5.22 -9.15 1.26
CA SER A 258 5.78 -10.29 1.98
C SER A 258 6.57 -11.23 1.07
N ARG A 259 6.00 -11.70 -0.05
CA ARG A 259 6.73 -12.56 -1.00
C ARG A 259 7.89 -11.82 -1.67
N THR A 260 7.73 -10.52 -1.87
CA THR A 260 8.72 -9.67 -2.54
C THR A 260 9.97 -9.47 -1.70
N GLN A 261 9.81 -9.28 -0.39
CA GLN A 261 10.94 -9.23 0.54
C GLN A 261 11.65 -10.57 0.63
N LEU A 262 10.91 -11.69 0.73
CA LEU A 262 11.50 -13.02 0.74
C LEU A 262 12.33 -13.28 -0.53
N TRP A 263 11.78 -12.93 -1.69
CA TRP A 263 12.50 -12.99 -2.97
C TRP A 263 13.75 -12.10 -2.95
N GLN A 264 13.62 -10.83 -2.53
CA GLN A 264 14.74 -9.89 -2.48
C GLN A 264 15.88 -10.40 -1.59
N TRP A 265 15.56 -10.94 -0.42
CA TRP A 265 16.56 -11.41 0.54
C TRP A 265 17.26 -12.69 0.09
N LEU A 266 16.61 -13.52 -0.73
CA LEU A 266 17.25 -14.68 -1.37
C LEU A 266 18.21 -14.27 -2.50
N HIS A 267 17.91 -13.19 -3.22
CA HIS A 267 18.62 -12.81 -4.45
C HIS A 267 19.64 -11.69 -4.25
N HIS A 268 19.50 -10.86 -3.21
CA HIS A 268 20.38 -9.71 -2.99
C HIS A 268 21.67 -10.15 -2.27
N PRO A 269 22.87 -9.91 -2.83
CA PRO A 269 24.13 -10.46 -2.31
C PRO A 269 24.48 -9.99 -0.90
N LEU A 270 24.04 -8.78 -0.53
CA LEU A 270 24.26 -8.20 0.81
C LEU A 270 23.14 -8.49 1.82
N ALA A 271 22.10 -9.25 1.46
CA ALA A 271 21.04 -9.59 2.40
C ALA A 271 21.56 -10.58 3.45
N ARG A 272 21.53 -10.15 4.71
CA ARG A 272 21.88 -10.94 5.89
C ARG A 272 20.84 -10.69 6.96
N LEU A 273 20.49 -11.77 7.67
CA LEU A 273 19.72 -11.68 8.90
C LEU A 273 20.54 -10.93 9.96
N ASP A 274 19.89 -10.52 11.03
CA ASP A 274 20.46 -9.82 12.18
C ASP A 274 21.46 -10.66 12.99
N ASP A 275 21.53 -11.96 12.70
CA ASP A 275 22.55 -12.89 13.20
C ASP A 275 23.61 -13.28 12.14
N ASP A 276 23.76 -12.45 11.10
CA ASP A 276 24.70 -12.59 9.98
C ASP A 276 24.48 -13.80 9.06
N ARG A 277 23.44 -14.63 9.28
CA ARG A 277 23.12 -15.72 8.36
C ARG A 277 22.54 -15.16 7.05
N PRO A 278 22.92 -15.67 5.86
CA PRO A 278 22.17 -15.40 4.64
C PRO A 278 20.84 -16.15 4.66
N LEU A 279 19.79 -15.54 4.08
CA LEU A 279 18.59 -16.29 3.73
C LEU A 279 18.91 -17.17 2.51
N THR A 280 18.95 -18.48 2.69
CA THR A 280 19.18 -19.46 1.62
C THR A 280 17.88 -20.17 1.25
N PRO A 281 17.77 -20.79 0.05
CA PRO A 281 16.60 -21.60 -0.29
C PRO A 281 16.31 -22.69 0.75
N ALA A 282 17.34 -23.35 1.28
CA ALA A 282 17.20 -24.36 2.33
C ALA A 282 16.64 -23.78 3.63
N LEU A 283 17.15 -22.63 4.08
CA LEU A 283 16.63 -21.95 5.27
C LEU A 283 15.18 -21.48 5.04
N TYR A 284 14.88 -20.90 3.88
CA TYR A 284 13.51 -20.52 3.52
C TYR A 284 12.56 -21.72 3.57
N THR A 285 12.89 -22.85 2.94
CA THR A 285 12.05 -24.05 2.93
C THR A 285 11.81 -24.58 4.35
N GLN A 286 12.86 -24.63 5.18
CA GLN A 286 12.73 -25.03 6.59
C GLN A 286 11.75 -24.11 7.33
N LEU A 287 11.94 -22.80 7.25
CA LEU A 287 11.07 -21.84 7.91
C LEU A 287 9.63 -21.91 7.37
N ALA A 288 9.46 -22.16 6.06
CA ALA A 288 8.16 -22.30 5.44
C ALA A 288 7.41 -23.53 5.91
N ASP A 289 8.09 -24.67 6.09
CA ASP A 289 7.49 -25.89 6.66
C ASP A 289 7.05 -25.66 8.11
N GLU A 290 7.88 -24.99 8.91
CA GLU A 290 7.59 -24.66 10.30
C GLU A 290 6.40 -23.68 10.43
N GLU A 291 6.33 -22.64 9.59
CA GLU A 291 5.20 -21.69 9.60
C GLU A 291 3.92 -22.30 9.06
N GLN A 292 4.00 -23.15 8.01
CA GLN A 292 2.85 -23.88 7.49
C GLN A 292 2.23 -24.80 8.54
N ALA A 293 3.05 -25.48 9.35
CA ALA A 293 2.57 -26.33 10.43
C ALA A 293 1.76 -25.54 11.49
N LYS A 294 2.14 -24.29 11.78
CA LYS A 294 1.41 -23.41 12.74
C LYS A 294 0.03 -23.02 12.23
N VAL A 295 -0.17 -22.96 10.91
CA VAL A 295 -1.45 -22.62 10.27
C VAL A 295 -2.18 -23.84 9.72
N GLY A 296 -1.84 -25.05 10.19
CA GLY A 296 -2.49 -26.30 9.77
C GLY A 296 -3.97 -26.45 10.13
N HIS A 297 -4.55 -25.46 10.82
CA HIS A 297 -5.99 -25.37 11.09
C HIS A 297 -6.79 -24.79 9.92
N LEU A 298 -6.12 -24.27 8.88
CA LEU A 298 -6.74 -23.79 7.64
C LEU A 298 -7.14 -24.93 6.70
N ASP A 299 -7.78 -24.62 5.57
CA ASP A 299 -8.12 -25.63 4.57
C ASP A 299 -6.86 -26.29 4.00
N ALA A 300 -6.69 -27.59 4.21
CA ALA A 300 -5.46 -28.29 3.87
C ALA A 300 -5.14 -28.27 2.37
N VAL A 301 -6.16 -28.33 1.51
CA VAL A 301 -5.99 -28.35 0.04
C VAL A 301 -5.54 -26.96 -0.43
N LYS A 302 -6.23 -25.92 0.04
CA LYS A 302 -5.92 -24.53 -0.32
C LYS A 302 -4.61 -24.06 0.32
N LEU A 303 -4.27 -24.53 1.52
CA LEU A 303 -2.99 -24.25 2.15
C LEU A 303 -1.82 -24.90 1.39
N ALA A 304 -1.99 -26.14 0.90
CA ALA A 304 -0.98 -26.79 0.06
C ALA A 304 -0.78 -26.03 -1.27
N ALA A 305 -1.88 -25.61 -1.92
CA ALA A 305 -1.81 -24.78 -3.13
C ALA A 305 -1.17 -23.40 -2.85
N ALA A 306 -1.49 -22.78 -1.72
CA ALA A 306 -0.90 -21.52 -1.30
C ALA A 306 0.61 -21.64 -1.08
N ARG A 307 1.06 -22.73 -0.44
CA ARG A 307 2.49 -23.03 -0.29
C ARG A 307 3.18 -23.20 -1.63
N GLN A 308 2.61 -24.00 -2.53
CA GLN A 308 3.17 -24.23 -3.86
C GLN A 308 3.29 -22.93 -4.65
N LEU A 309 2.27 -22.07 -4.61
CA LEU A 309 2.29 -20.77 -5.27
C LEU A 309 3.34 -19.84 -4.66
N LEU A 310 3.42 -19.76 -3.33
CA LEU A 310 4.41 -18.93 -2.64
C LEU A 310 5.84 -19.35 -2.99
N ASP A 311 6.14 -20.65 -2.94
CA ASP A 311 7.46 -21.18 -3.30
C ASP A 311 7.81 -20.85 -4.75
N ALA A 312 6.85 -21.01 -5.68
CA ALA A 312 7.03 -20.68 -7.10
C ALA A 312 7.19 -19.17 -7.39
N LEU A 313 6.88 -18.30 -6.44
CA LEU A 313 7.08 -16.85 -6.54
C LEU A 313 8.37 -16.40 -5.85
N VAL A 314 8.73 -17.05 -4.74
CA VAL A 314 9.88 -16.67 -3.90
C VAL A 314 11.19 -17.29 -4.41
N LEU A 315 11.16 -18.53 -4.89
CA LEU A 315 12.34 -19.29 -5.33
C LEU A 315 12.66 -19.14 -6.82
N ALA A 316 11.85 -18.38 -7.57
CA ALA A 316 12.07 -18.18 -9.00
C ALA A 316 13.23 -17.20 -9.24
N ASP A 317 14.09 -17.49 -10.22
CA ASP A 317 15.16 -16.56 -10.64
C ASP A 317 14.57 -15.25 -11.19
N ASP A 318 13.50 -15.36 -11.98
CA ASP A 318 12.78 -14.22 -12.52
C ASP A 318 11.68 -13.75 -11.57
N TYR A 319 11.64 -12.44 -11.35
CA TYR A 319 10.63 -11.81 -10.52
C TYR A 319 9.28 -11.71 -11.25
N ALA A 320 8.26 -12.37 -10.71
CA ALA A 320 6.89 -12.23 -11.20
C ALA A 320 6.30 -10.85 -10.81
N GLU A 321 5.70 -10.14 -11.76
CA GLU A 321 5.15 -8.80 -11.51
C GLU A 321 4.06 -8.81 -10.43
N PHE A 322 3.10 -9.74 -10.48
CA PHE A 322 2.02 -9.86 -9.49
C PHE A 322 1.73 -11.33 -9.16
N LEU A 323 1.51 -11.63 -7.88
CA LEU A 323 1.06 -12.95 -7.41
C LEU A 323 -0.33 -13.30 -7.96
N THR A 324 -1.18 -12.29 -8.13
CA THR A 324 -2.58 -12.46 -8.52
C THR A 324 -2.73 -13.05 -9.91
N VAL A 325 -1.79 -12.81 -10.81
CA VAL A 325 -1.82 -13.40 -12.17
C VAL A 325 -1.77 -14.93 -12.10
N LYS A 326 -0.81 -15.49 -11.36
CA LYS A 326 -0.70 -16.94 -11.18
C LYS A 326 -1.79 -17.52 -10.26
N ALA A 327 -2.25 -16.73 -9.30
CA ALA A 327 -3.32 -17.16 -8.39
C ALA A 327 -4.66 -17.27 -9.13
N TYR A 328 -4.95 -16.36 -10.07
CA TYR A 328 -6.21 -16.30 -10.82
C TYR A 328 -6.51 -17.54 -11.65
N ASP A 329 -5.48 -18.22 -12.14
CA ASP A 329 -5.62 -19.50 -12.84
C ASP A 329 -6.12 -20.65 -11.92
N GLN A 330 -6.22 -20.41 -10.61
CA GLN A 330 -6.59 -21.40 -9.58
C GLN A 330 -7.92 -21.09 -8.85
N LEU A 331 -8.66 -20.06 -9.30
CA LEU A 331 -9.96 -19.69 -8.73
C LEU A 331 -11.13 -20.48 -9.31
#